data_AF-A0A498N574-F1
#
_entry.id   AF-A0A498N574-F1
#
_cell.length_a   1.000
_cell.length_b   1.000
_cell.length_c   1.000
_cell.angle_alpha   90.00
_cell.angle_beta   90.00
_cell.angle_gamma   90.00
#
_symmetry.space_group_name_H-M   'P 1'
#
loop_
_entity.id
_entity.type
_entity.pdbx_description
1 polymer ?
#
loop_
_entity_poly.entity_id
_entity_poly.type
_entity_poly.pdbx_seq_one_letter_code
_entity_poly.pdbx_strand_id
1 'polypeptide(L)'
;MMAGNMERFVSEGKGNGLRALSEIKAGEVIHSCEPYAFCIAKDFLKTACQSCLKRGESLSRCSQCKTARYCSVQCQKQAWPDHKRECKCLKRLQPRIPTDSVRLVARIIFKLLSQSESDQEELYSIVEHQSHLSDMSEEKKEGLGHLCTTLQVYLGEENHDLSQLPPGLDPISLLARAAYGSDPDTRPEPTAPHNTSQGNATVTS
;
A
#
# COMPACT_ATOMS: atom_id res chain seq x y z
N MET A 1 -19.42 -7.42 0.86
CA MET A 1 -20.35 -7.58 2.00
C MET A 1 -19.48 -7.61 3.25
N MET A 2 -19.59 -6.61 4.12
CA MET A 2 -18.88 -6.53 5.41
C MET A 2 -19.17 -7.77 6.25
N ALA A 3 -18.33 -8.78 6.15
CA ALA A 3 -18.38 -9.96 7.01
C ALA A 3 -17.38 -9.75 8.15
N GLY A 4 -17.70 -8.86 9.09
CA GLY A 4 -16.75 -8.51 10.13
C GLY A 4 -17.43 -8.11 11.43
N ASN A 5 -16.93 -8.67 12.53
CA ASN A 5 -17.21 -8.27 13.91
C ASN A 5 -16.58 -6.90 14.23
N MET A 6 -16.56 -5.98 13.26
CA MET A 6 -15.93 -4.68 13.32
C MET A 6 -16.73 -3.66 12.53
N GLU A 7 -16.62 -2.40 12.95
CA GLU A 7 -17.13 -1.27 12.19
C GLU A 7 -16.13 -0.13 12.16
N ARG A 8 -16.29 0.73 11.16
CA ARG A 8 -15.58 1.99 11.05
C ARG A 8 -16.12 2.98 12.07
N PHE A 9 -15.25 3.77 12.66
CA PHE A 9 -15.63 4.89 13.52
C PHE A 9 -14.65 6.06 13.39
N VAL A 10 -15.04 7.22 13.89
CA VAL A 10 -14.15 8.38 14.03
C VAL A 10 -13.63 8.41 15.46
N SER A 11 -12.31 8.34 15.61
CA SER A 11 -11.61 8.49 16.88
C SER A 11 -11.27 9.96 17.11
N GLU A 12 -11.69 10.48 18.26
CA GLU A 12 -11.38 11.84 18.68
C GLU A 12 -9.86 12.09 18.68
N GLY A 13 -9.43 13.17 18.01
CA GLY A 13 -8.02 13.55 17.87
C GLY A 13 -7.14 12.65 16.99
N LYS A 14 -7.68 11.54 16.44
CA LYS A 14 -6.89 10.54 15.69
C LYS A 14 -7.44 10.20 14.30
N GLY A 15 -8.57 10.78 13.91
CA GLY A 15 -9.18 10.55 12.61
C GLY A 15 -9.96 9.23 12.54
N ASN A 16 -9.87 8.52 11.42
CA ASN A 16 -10.63 7.30 11.17
C ASN A 16 -10.02 6.08 11.89
N GLY A 17 -10.87 5.15 12.34
CA GLY A 17 -10.44 3.91 12.98
C GLY A 17 -11.42 2.75 12.80
N LEU A 18 -11.02 1.58 13.28
CA LEU A 18 -11.84 0.37 13.35
C LEU A 18 -12.06 -0.01 14.81
N ARG A 19 -13.30 -0.36 15.16
CA ARG A 19 -13.65 -0.88 16.50
C ARG A 19 -14.39 -2.20 16.38
N ALA A 20 -14.22 -3.07 17.37
CA ALA A 20 -14.91 -4.34 17.45
C ALA A 20 -16.40 -4.15 17.80
N LEU A 21 -17.26 -4.99 17.22
CA LEU A 21 -18.70 -5.05 17.52
C LEU A 21 -19.04 -6.08 18.61
N SER A 22 -18.10 -6.98 18.91
CA SER A 22 -18.18 -7.90 20.05
C SER A 22 -16.79 -8.33 20.51
N GLU A 23 -16.73 -9.16 21.54
CA GLU A 23 -15.48 -9.63 22.15
C GLU A 23 -14.61 -10.39 21.13
N ILE A 24 -13.31 -10.11 21.12
CA ILE A 24 -12.30 -10.77 20.28
C ILE A 24 -11.38 -11.58 21.19
N LYS A 25 -11.20 -12.86 20.88
CA LYS A 25 -10.34 -13.74 21.69
C LYS A 25 -8.88 -13.63 21.29
N ALA A 26 -7.97 -13.90 22.23
CA ALA A 26 -6.55 -13.98 21.94
C ALA A 26 -6.27 -15.05 20.87
N GLY A 27 -5.62 -14.64 19.77
CA GLY A 27 -5.31 -15.50 18.62
C GLY A 27 -6.38 -15.54 17.53
N GLU A 28 -7.50 -14.84 17.69
CA GLU A 28 -8.55 -14.75 16.67
C GLU A 28 -8.11 -13.89 15.48
N VAL A 29 -8.33 -14.40 14.26
CA VAL A 29 -8.06 -13.65 13.03
C VAL A 29 -9.22 -12.68 12.79
N ILE A 30 -8.91 -11.38 12.90
CA ILE A 30 -9.90 -10.30 12.80
C ILE A 30 -10.18 -9.92 11.33
N HIS A 31 -9.14 -9.80 10.52
CA HIS A 31 -9.24 -9.49 9.09
C HIS A 31 -8.02 -10.05 8.34
N SER A 32 -8.22 -10.47 7.10
CA SER A 32 -7.17 -10.87 6.18
C SER A 32 -7.52 -10.37 4.79
N CYS A 33 -6.59 -9.67 4.14
CA CYS A 33 -6.80 -9.14 2.80
C CYS A 33 -5.55 -9.31 1.94
N GLU A 34 -5.78 -9.43 0.63
CA GLU A 34 -4.72 -9.29 -0.35
C GLU A 34 -4.35 -7.81 -0.50
N PRO A 35 -3.07 -7.47 -0.70
CA PRO A 35 -2.66 -6.09 -0.85
C PRO A 35 -3.30 -5.47 -2.11
N TYR A 36 -3.79 -4.23 -1.99
CA TYR A 36 -4.32 -3.49 -3.14
C TYR A 36 -3.31 -3.44 -4.29
N ALA A 37 -2.06 -3.12 -3.96
CA ALA A 37 -0.90 -3.21 -4.83
C ALA A 37 0.35 -3.47 -3.98
N PHE A 38 1.36 -4.13 -4.55
CA PHE A 38 2.66 -4.32 -3.91
C PHE A 38 3.81 -4.29 -4.93
N CYS A 39 5.03 -4.05 -4.45
CA CYS A 39 6.25 -4.26 -5.22
C CYS A 39 7.34 -4.88 -4.36
N ILE A 40 8.22 -5.68 -4.98
CA ILE A 40 9.43 -6.19 -4.31
C ILE A 40 10.39 -5.04 -4.05
N ALA A 41 10.84 -4.91 -2.79
CA ALA A 41 11.84 -3.92 -2.40
C ALA A 41 13.14 -4.10 -3.18
N LYS A 42 13.85 -3.00 -3.46
CA LYS A 42 15.01 -2.98 -4.36
C LYS A 42 16.04 -4.07 -4.02
N ASP A 43 16.31 -4.27 -2.74
CA ASP A 43 17.32 -5.22 -2.24
C ASP A 43 16.94 -6.69 -2.49
N PHE A 44 15.65 -6.98 -2.68
CA PHE A 44 15.14 -8.33 -2.91
C PHE A 44 14.79 -8.61 -4.38
N LEU A 45 14.98 -7.66 -5.31
CA LEU A 45 14.62 -7.85 -6.73
C LEU A 45 15.32 -9.04 -7.40
N LYS A 46 16.48 -9.45 -6.89
CA LYS A 46 17.24 -10.58 -7.41
C LYS A 46 16.88 -11.91 -6.73
N THR A 47 16.27 -11.87 -5.56
CA THR A 47 16.16 -13.01 -4.63
C THR A 47 14.74 -13.32 -4.21
N ALA A 48 13.73 -12.53 -4.61
CA ALA A 48 12.32 -12.78 -4.32
C ALA A 48 11.47 -12.88 -5.60
N CYS A 49 10.46 -13.75 -5.56
CA CYS A 49 9.47 -13.86 -6.62
C CYS A 49 8.51 -12.66 -6.59
N GLN A 50 8.33 -12.01 -7.74
CA GLN A 50 7.43 -10.85 -7.89
C GLN A 50 5.93 -11.20 -7.76
N SER A 51 5.57 -12.49 -7.77
CA SER A 51 4.18 -12.95 -7.66
C SER A 51 3.84 -13.42 -6.25
N CYS A 52 4.61 -14.36 -5.71
CA CYS A 52 4.29 -15.01 -4.43
C CYS A 52 5.19 -14.58 -3.27
N LEU A 53 6.07 -13.61 -3.49
CA LEU A 53 7.01 -13.03 -2.49
C LEU A 53 8.06 -14.01 -1.92
N LYS A 54 7.97 -15.30 -2.21
CA LYS A 54 8.94 -16.31 -1.74
C LYS A 54 10.34 -16.00 -2.24
N ARG A 55 11.31 -16.15 -1.33
CA ARG A 55 12.73 -16.07 -1.67
C ARG A 55 13.18 -17.32 -2.44
N GLY A 56 14.15 -17.16 -3.32
CA GLY A 56 14.74 -18.25 -4.07
C GLY A 56 16.08 -17.88 -4.68
N GLU A 57 16.96 -18.87 -4.79
CA GLU A 57 18.32 -18.71 -5.32
C GLU A 57 18.36 -18.69 -6.85
N SER A 58 17.45 -19.45 -7.49
CA SER A 58 17.34 -19.56 -8.94
C SER A 58 15.96 -19.08 -9.39
N LEU A 59 15.88 -17.82 -9.82
CA LEU A 59 14.66 -17.20 -10.31
C LEU A 59 14.78 -16.81 -11.79
N SER A 60 13.76 -17.16 -12.57
CA SER A 60 13.65 -16.79 -13.98
C SER A 60 13.33 -15.31 -14.12
N ARG A 61 14.09 -14.59 -14.95
CA ARG A 61 13.86 -13.18 -15.24
C ARG A 61 12.78 -13.02 -16.31
N CYS A 62 11.96 -11.97 -16.17
CA CYS A 62 11.13 -11.49 -17.27
C CYS A 62 12.01 -11.22 -18.49
N SER A 63 11.68 -11.82 -19.64
CA SER A 63 12.48 -11.70 -20.86
C SER A 63 12.45 -10.28 -21.45
N GLN A 64 11.45 -9.48 -21.13
CA GLN A 64 11.28 -8.12 -21.66
C GLN A 64 12.00 -7.08 -20.81
N CYS A 65 11.60 -6.91 -19.55
CA CYS A 65 12.15 -5.87 -18.67
C CYS A 65 13.41 -6.29 -17.90
N LYS A 66 13.79 -7.56 -17.91
CA LYS A 66 14.96 -8.15 -17.20
C LYS A 66 15.05 -7.89 -15.68
N THR A 67 14.12 -7.12 -15.11
CA THR A 67 14.07 -6.73 -13.69
C THR A 67 13.23 -7.69 -12.87
N ALA A 68 11.97 -7.93 -13.26
CA ALA A 68 11.08 -8.82 -12.51
C ALA A 68 11.55 -10.27 -12.58
N ARG A 69 11.39 -11.00 -11.47
CA ARG A 69 11.83 -12.40 -11.31
C ARG A 69 10.73 -13.30 -10.75
N TYR A 70 10.74 -14.56 -11.18
CA TYR A 70 9.70 -15.53 -10.86
C TYR A 70 10.30 -16.89 -10.51
N CYS A 71 9.73 -17.56 -9.50
CA CYS A 71 10.13 -18.91 -9.12
C CYS A 71 9.58 -19.99 -10.07
N SER A 72 8.58 -19.67 -10.88
CA SER A 72 7.96 -20.58 -11.83
C SER A 72 7.30 -19.82 -12.98
N VAL A 73 7.06 -20.53 -14.09
CA VAL A 73 6.24 -20.03 -15.21
C VAL A 73 4.82 -19.68 -14.75
N GLN A 74 4.29 -20.41 -13.77
CA GLN A 74 2.97 -20.13 -13.19
C GLN A 74 2.94 -18.77 -12.50
N CYS A 75 3.91 -18.49 -11.63
CA CYS A 75 4.04 -17.18 -10.99
C CYS A 75 4.24 -16.04 -12.01
N GLN A 76 4.98 -16.30 -13.10
CA GLN A 76 5.13 -15.31 -14.17
C GLN A 76 3.79 -15.00 -14.87
N LYS A 77 2.98 -16.02 -15.16
CA LYS A 77 1.66 -15.85 -15.77
C LYS A 77 0.70 -15.13 -14.83
N GLN A 78 0.68 -15.52 -13.55
CA GLN A 78 -0.20 -14.94 -12.54
C GLN A 78 0.09 -13.45 -12.30
N ALA A 79 1.36 -13.05 -12.29
CA ALA A 79 1.74 -11.64 -12.11
C ALA A 79 1.58 -10.78 -13.38
N TRP A 80 1.30 -11.37 -14.55
CA TRP A 80 1.30 -10.65 -15.81
C TRP A 80 0.27 -9.51 -15.91
N PRO A 81 -0.99 -9.65 -15.43
CA PRO A 81 -1.96 -8.55 -15.45
C PRO A 81 -1.41 -7.27 -14.80
N ASP A 82 -0.84 -7.39 -13.60
CA ASP A 82 -0.28 -6.25 -12.86
C ASP A 82 1.09 -5.80 -13.42
N HIS A 83 1.89 -6.76 -13.89
CA HIS A 83 3.24 -6.46 -14.37
C HIS A 83 3.25 -5.86 -15.78
N LYS A 84 2.26 -6.15 -16.65
CA LYS A 84 2.31 -5.82 -18.08
C LYS A 84 2.61 -4.33 -18.34
N ARG A 85 1.93 -3.43 -17.62
CA ARG A 85 2.14 -1.97 -17.75
C ARG A 85 3.50 -1.56 -17.21
N GLU A 86 3.84 -2.01 -16.00
CA GLU A 86 5.13 -1.75 -15.36
C GLU A 86 6.32 -2.29 -16.15
N CYS A 87 6.15 -3.42 -16.85
CA CYS A 87 7.18 -4.08 -17.64
C CYS A 87 7.74 -3.15 -18.72
N LYS A 88 6.87 -2.36 -19.37
CA LYS A 88 7.28 -1.37 -20.38
C LYS A 88 8.12 -0.26 -19.74
N CYS A 89 7.67 0.27 -18.60
CA CYS A 89 8.36 1.30 -17.83
C CYS A 89 9.76 0.85 -17.40
N LEU A 90 9.86 -0.34 -16.80
CA LEU A 90 11.13 -0.93 -16.37
C LEU A 90 12.08 -1.21 -17.53
N LYS A 91 11.55 -1.68 -18.67
CA LYS A 91 12.36 -1.92 -19.88
C LYS A 91 12.97 -0.62 -20.40
N ARG A 92 12.19 0.46 -20.45
CA ARG A 92 12.64 1.78 -20.95
C ARG A 92 13.75 2.38 -20.10
N LEU A 93 13.68 2.22 -18.78
CA LEU A 93 14.62 2.88 -17.86
C LEU A 93 15.87 2.09 -17.52
N GLN A 94 16.06 0.90 -18.10
CA GLN A 94 17.28 0.13 -17.87
C GLN A 94 18.56 0.96 -18.12
N PRO A 95 19.59 0.80 -17.26
CA PRO A 95 19.68 -0.09 -16.11
C PRO A 95 19.11 0.50 -14.79
N ARG A 96 18.50 1.68 -14.84
CA ARG A 96 18.00 2.39 -13.66
C ARG A 96 16.67 1.80 -13.19
N ILE A 97 16.51 1.72 -11.87
CA ILE A 97 15.27 1.27 -11.21
C ILE A 97 14.86 2.37 -10.24
N PRO A 98 13.63 2.91 -10.33
CA PRO A 98 13.14 3.91 -9.37
C PRO A 98 13.05 3.36 -7.95
N THR A 99 12.82 4.26 -7.00
CA THR A 99 12.56 3.90 -5.60
C THR A 99 11.33 3.01 -5.47
N ASP A 100 11.26 2.29 -4.35
CA ASP A 100 10.15 1.36 -4.07
C ASP A 100 8.82 2.10 -4.00
N SER A 101 8.80 3.31 -3.41
CA SER A 101 7.62 4.18 -3.37
C SER A 101 7.11 4.57 -4.76
N VAL A 102 8.01 4.96 -5.69
CA VAL A 102 7.63 5.30 -7.07
C VAL A 102 7.05 4.09 -7.80
N ARG A 103 7.66 2.91 -7.63
CA ARG A 103 7.17 1.66 -8.25
C ARG A 103 5.81 1.23 -7.68
N LEU A 104 5.63 1.38 -6.37
CA LEU A 104 4.36 1.10 -5.70
C LEU A 104 3.25 2.04 -6.19
N VAL A 105 3.49 3.35 -6.19
CA VAL A 105 2.50 4.34 -6.65
C VAL A 105 2.15 4.14 -8.12
N ALA A 106 3.12 3.80 -8.97
CA ALA A 106 2.83 3.47 -10.36
C ALA A 106 1.87 2.27 -10.48
N ARG A 107 2.03 1.22 -9.67
CA ARG A 107 1.11 0.07 -9.65
C ARG A 107 -0.28 0.46 -9.14
N ILE A 108 -0.37 1.32 -8.13
CA ILE A 108 -1.65 1.88 -7.65
C ILE A 108 -2.37 2.63 -8.78
N ILE A 109 -1.65 3.52 -9.48
CA ILE A 109 -2.18 4.27 -10.63
C ILE A 109 -2.65 3.33 -11.74
N PHE A 110 -1.84 2.31 -12.07
CA PHE A 110 -2.22 1.34 -13.10
C PHE A 110 -3.51 0.60 -12.78
N LYS A 111 -3.71 0.25 -11.49
CA LYS A 111 -4.90 -0.44 -11.00
C LYS A 111 -6.13 0.48 -11.01
N LEU A 112 -5.99 1.71 -10.52
CA LEU A 112 -7.04 2.75 -10.55
C LEU A 112 -7.54 3.02 -11.98
N LEU A 113 -6.61 3.12 -12.92
CA LEU A 113 -6.94 3.39 -14.33
C LEU A 113 -7.48 2.16 -15.08
N SER A 114 -7.40 0.96 -14.52
CA SER A 114 -7.92 -0.26 -15.17
C SER A 114 -9.36 -0.62 -14.81
N GLN A 115 -10.00 0.10 -13.87
CA GLN A 115 -11.41 -0.03 -13.48
C GLN A 115 -12.00 -1.45 -13.54
N SER A 116 -11.57 -2.35 -12.64
CA SER A 116 -12.30 -3.59 -12.37
C SER A 116 -13.14 -3.46 -11.10
N GLU A 117 -14.44 -3.72 -11.18
CA GLU A 117 -15.38 -3.76 -10.03
C GLU A 117 -15.04 -4.82 -8.96
N SER A 118 -14.06 -5.68 -9.24
CA SER A 118 -13.69 -6.83 -8.41
C SER A 118 -12.78 -6.50 -7.23
N ASP A 119 -12.28 -5.26 -7.11
CA ASP A 119 -11.42 -4.86 -6.01
C ASP A 119 -12.26 -4.29 -4.87
N GLN A 120 -12.88 -5.18 -4.08
CA GLN A 120 -13.58 -4.75 -2.87
C GLN A 120 -12.55 -4.27 -1.85
N GLU A 121 -12.26 -2.97 -1.87
CA GLU A 121 -11.67 -2.25 -0.74
C GLU A 121 -12.70 -2.25 0.38
N GLU A 122 -12.74 -3.35 1.14
CA GLU A 122 -13.83 -3.62 2.07
C GLU A 122 -13.90 -2.50 3.12
N LEU A 123 -12.85 -2.29 3.90
CA LEU A 123 -12.87 -1.37 5.05
C LEU A 123 -12.65 0.10 4.67
N TYR A 124 -11.58 0.39 3.94
CA TYR A 124 -11.23 1.74 3.50
C TYR A 124 -10.71 1.68 2.07
N SER A 125 -11.14 2.64 1.27
CA SER A 125 -10.59 2.86 -0.06
C SER A 125 -9.27 3.63 -0.01
N ILE A 126 -8.44 3.49 -1.05
CA ILE A 126 -7.19 4.25 -1.18
C ILE A 126 -7.42 5.78 -1.15
N VAL A 127 -8.61 6.25 -1.55
CA VAL A 127 -9.00 7.67 -1.47
C VAL A 127 -9.07 8.14 -0.02
N GLU A 128 -9.58 7.29 0.86
CA GLU A 128 -9.79 7.55 2.28
C GLU A 128 -8.52 7.38 3.12
N HIS A 129 -7.44 6.86 2.54
CA HIS A 129 -6.14 6.79 3.21
C HIS A 129 -5.59 8.20 3.45
N GLN A 130 -5.15 8.45 4.68
CA GLN A 130 -4.66 9.77 5.06
C GLN A 130 -3.28 10.05 4.45
N SER A 131 -3.12 11.21 3.83
CA SER A 131 -1.85 11.62 3.19
C SER A 131 -0.94 12.40 4.14
N HIS A 132 -1.49 13.01 5.20
CA HIS A 132 -0.78 13.94 6.10
C HIS A 132 -0.01 15.07 5.39
N LEU A 133 -0.37 15.38 4.14
CA LEU A 133 0.38 16.33 3.31
C LEU A 133 0.37 17.76 3.90
N SER A 134 -0.71 18.13 4.59
CA SER A 134 -0.83 19.41 5.30
C SER A 134 0.16 19.54 6.46
N ASP A 135 0.51 18.41 7.08
CA ASP A 135 1.28 18.35 8.32
C ASP A 135 2.79 18.17 8.03
N MET A 136 3.15 17.95 6.77
CA MET A 136 4.53 17.79 6.33
C MET A 136 5.33 19.10 6.38
N SER A 137 6.62 18.98 6.73
CA SER A 137 7.59 20.07 6.53
C SER A 137 7.82 20.36 5.05
N GLU A 138 8.29 21.56 4.73
CA GLU A 138 8.59 21.96 3.35
C GLU A 138 9.67 21.07 2.71
N GLU A 139 10.67 20.63 3.48
CA GLU A 139 11.68 19.67 3.02
C GLU A 139 11.05 18.33 2.60
N LYS A 140 10.10 17.81 3.38
CA LYS A 140 9.39 16.58 3.03
C LYS A 140 8.55 16.78 1.77
N LYS A 141 7.89 17.93 1.61
CA LYS A 141 7.12 18.27 0.40
C LYS A 141 8.02 18.41 -0.84
N GLU A 142 9.20 19.01 -0.70
CA GLU A 142 10.20 19.09 -1.77
C GLU A 142 10.66 17.69 -2.20
N GLY A 143 10.94 16.81 -1.22
CA GLY A 143 11.25 15.40 -1.46
C GLY A 143 10.14 14.67 -2.23
N LEU A 144 8.87 14.89 -1.87
CA LEU A 144 7.73 14.37 -2.65
C LEU A 144 7.69 14.92 -4.07
N GLY A 145 8.04 16.20 -4.27
CA GLY A 145 8.18 16.81 -5.59
C GLY A 145 9.19 16.08 -6.47
N HIS A 146 10.37 15.75 -5.92
CA HIS A 146 11.39 14.97 -6.64
C HIS A 146 10.92 13.55 -6.98
N LEU A 147 10.21 12.89 -6.06
CA LEU A 147 9.61 11.59 -6.31
C LEU A 147 8.52 11.66 -7.39
N CYS A 148 7.73 12.73 -7.42
CA CYS A 148 6.70 12.97 -8.44
C CYS A 148 7.33 13.12 -9.83
N THR A 149 8.41 13.91 -9.96
CA THR A 149 9.17 14.01 -11.21
C THR A 149 9.71 12.65 -11.64
N THR A 150 10.25 11.87 -10.69
CA THR A 150 10.74 10.50 -10.97
C THR A 150 9.60 9.58 -11.42
N LEU A 151 8.42 9.69 -10.82
CA LEU A 151 7.22 8.94 -11.20
C LEU A 151 6.76 9.31 -12.62
N GLN A 152 6.72 10.60 -12.97
CA GLN A 152 6.38 11.05 -14.32
C GLN A 152 7.33 10.45 -15.38
N VAL A 153 8.64 10.48 -15.11
CA VAL A 153 9.65 9.84 -15.95
C VAL A 153 9.43 8.31 -16.00
N TYR A 154 9.08 7.69 -14.88
CA TYR A 154 8.82 6.25 -14.79
C TYR A 154 7.62 5.80 -15.61
N LEU A 155 6.49 6.51 -15.50
CA LEU A 155 5.29 6.25 -16.29
C LEU A 155 5.56 6.51 -17.80
N GLY A 156 6.37 7.54 -18.10
CA GLY A 156 6.79 7.95 -19.44
C GLY A 156 5.64 8.39 -20.34
N GLU A 157 5.89 8.54 -21.64
CA GLU A 157 4.94 9.10 -22.63
C GLU A 157 3.76 8.20 -23.01
N GLU A 158 3.65 6.98 -22.46
CA GLU A 158 2.37 6.28 -22.60
C GLU A 158 1.33 7.14 -21.89
N ASN A 159 0.33 7.60 -22.63
CA ASN A 159 -0.67 8.60 -22.25
C ASN A 159 -1.57 8.04 -21.12
N HIS A 160 -0.97 7.85 -19.94
CA HIS A 160 -1.66 7.58 -18.71
C HIS A 160 -2.40 8.88 -18.44
N ASP A 161 -3.68 8.90 -18.78
CA ASP A 161 -4.52 10.04 -18.55
C ASP A 161 -4.72 10.17 -17.03
N LEU A 162 -3.74 10.77 -16.35
CA LEU A 162 -3.78 10.99 -14.91
C LEU A 162 -4.96 11.88 -14.52
N SER A 163 -5.60 12.56 -15.48
CA SER A 163 -6.86 13.27 -15.26
C SER A 163 -8.04 12.32 -14.99
N GLN A 164 -7.91 11.04 -15.34
CA GLN A 164 -8.88 9.99 -15.01
C GLN A 164 -8.72 9.43 -13.59
N LEU A 165 -7.70 9.87 -12.85
CA LEU A 165 -7.57 9.48 -11.44
C LEU A 165 -8.75 10.05 -10.64
N PRO A 166 -9.28 9.30 -9.65
CA PRO A 166 -10.32 9.80 -8.78
C PRO A 166 -9.93 11.12 -8.10
N PRO A 167 -10.90 12.01 -7.83
CA PRO A 167 -10.65 13.24 -7.07
C PRO A 167 -9.93 12.94 -5.75
N GLY A 168 -8.87 13.71 -5.44
CA GLY A 168 -8.08 13.54 -4.21
C GLY A 168 -6.94 12.52 -4.29
N LEU A 169 -6.71 11.90 -5.47
CA LEU A 169 -5.62 10.96 -5.74
C LEU A 169 -4.60 11.51 -6.76
N ASP A 170 -4.17 12.76 -6.62
CA ASP A 170 -3.06 13.27 -7.43
C ASP A 170 -1.74 12.52 -7.11
N PRO A 171 -0.75 12.55 -8.02
CA PRO A 171 0.51 11.83 -7.83
C PRO A 171 1.27 12.17 -6.54
N ILE A 172 1.24 13.42 -6.08
CA ILE A 172 1.92 13.83 -4.84
C ILE A 172 1.19 13.28 -3.64
N SER A 173 -0.14 13.37 -3.59
CA SER A 173 -0.90 12.83 -2.46
C SER A 173 -0.83 11.29 -2.40
N LEU A 174 -0.71 10.59 -3.54
CA LEU A 174 -0.43 9.15 -3.57
C LEU A 174 0.97 8.81 -3.03
N LEU A 175 1.99 9.59 -3.40
CA LEU A 175 3.35 9.43 -2.86
C LEU A 175 3.40 9.70 -1.36
N ALA A 176 2.68 10.72 -0.87
CA ALA A 176 2.56 11.00 0.54
C ALA A 176 1.94 9.83 1.31
N ARG A 177 0.82 9.27 0.82
CA ARG A 177 0.18 8.07 1.41
C ARG A 177 1.14 6.87 1.46
N ALA A 178 1.89 6.63 0.40
CA ALA A 178 2.86 5.54 0.34
C ALA A 178 4.05 5.76 1.30
N ALA A 179 4.50 6.99 1.48
CA ALA A 179 5.60 7.34 2.38
C ALA A 179 5.19 7.25 3.86
N TYR A 180 4.04 7.79 4.23
CA TYR A 180 3.56 7.79 5.63
C TYR A 180 3.21 6.40 6.15
N GLY A 181 2.61 5.53 5.32
CA GLY A 181 2.33 4.15 5.73
C GLY A 181 3.60 3.30 6.00
N SER A 182 4.78 3.81 5.60
CA SER A 182 6.06 3.13 5.70
C SER A 182 6.95 3.68 6.83
N ASP A 183 6.60 4.81 7.45
CA ASP A 183 7.44 5.52 8.42
C ASP A 183 7.18 5.00 9.86
N PRO A 184 8.15 4.32 10.50
CA PRO A 184 7.99 3.78 11.84
C PRO A 184 7.73 4.86 12.91
N ASP A 185 8.20 6.10 12.72
CA ASP A 185 8.07 7.19 13.69
C ASP A 185 6.67 7.84 13.69
N THR A 186 5.82 7.51 12.72
CA THR A 186 4.46 8.07 12.59
C THR A 186 3.37 7.14 13.14
N ARG A 187 3.74 5.96 13.65
CA ARG A 187 2.78 5.06 14.29
C ARG A 187 2.35 5.68 15.63
N PRO A 188 1.05 5.90 15.87
CA PRO A 188 0.61 6.42 17.17
C PRO A 188 1.05 5.47 18.29
N GLU A 189 1.70 6.02 19.31
CA GLU A 189 2.05 5.33 20.56
C GLU A 189 0.81 4.59 21.08
N PRO A 190 0.94 3.30 21.48
CA PRO A 190 -0.19 2.57 22.04
C PRO A 190 -0.70 3.30 23.28
N THR A 191 -1.91 3.84 23.19
CA THR A 191 -2.54 4.45 24.36
C THR A 191 -2.70 3.38 25.43
N ALA A 192 -2.19 3.67 26.62
CA ALA A 192 -2.32 2.82 27.80
C ALA A 192 -3.80 2.40 28.00
N PRO A 193 -4.06 1.17 28.46
CA PRO A 193 -5.42 0.72 28.69
C PRO A 193 -6.12 1.69 29.65
N HIS A 194 -7.32 2.13 29.26
CA HIS A 194 -8.21 2.84 30.17
C HIS A 194 -8.48 1.93 31.36
N ASN A 195 -7.94 2.33 32.52
CA ASN A 195 -8.16 1.68 33.79
C ASN A 195 -9.64 1.87 34.14
N THR A 196 -10.49 0.89 33.87
CA THR A 196 -11.85 0.85 34.40
C THR A 196 -11.72 0.70 35.90
N SER A 197 -11.97 1.81 36.60
CA SER A 197 -11.99 1.89 38.05
C SER A 197 -12.91 0.82 38.63
N GLN A 198 -12.33 0.05 39.54
CA GLN A 198 -13.02 -0.87 40.44
C GLN A 198 -14.10 -0.12 41.23
N GLY A 199 -15.36 -0.52 41.04
CA GLY A 199 -16.42 -0.27 41.99
C GLY A 199 -16.42 -1.37 43.05
N ASN A 200 -15.80 -1.10 44.20
CA ASN A 200 -15.92 -1.93 45.39
C ASN A 200 -17.39 -1.97 45.86
N ALA A 201 -17.99 -3.15 45.88
CA ALA A 201 -19.18 -3.43 46.68
C ALA A 201 -18.76 -4.22 47.92
N THR A 202 -18.75 -3.51 49.04
CA THR A 202 -18.55 -3.99 50.40
C THR A 202 -19.61 -5.04 50.76
N VAL A 203 -19.18 -6.25 51.15
CA VAL A 203 -20.02 -7.17 51.92
C VAL A 203 -19.59 -7.02 53.38
N THR A 204 -20.47 -6.43 54.19
CA THR A 204 -20.35 -6.45 55.65
C THR A 204 -21.21 -7.56 56.22
N SER A 205 -20.55 -8.41 57.02
CA SER A 205 -21.04 -9.31 58.08
C SER A 205 -22.03 -10.40 57.70
#